data_AF-A0A953LWR0-F1
#
_entry.id   AF-A0A953LWR0-F1
#
_cell.length_a   1.000
_cell.length_b   1.000
_cell.length_c   1.000
_cell.angle_alpha   90.00
_cell.angle_beta   90.00
_cell.angle_gamma   90.00
#
_symmetry.space_group_name_H-M   'P 1'
#
loop_
_entity.id
_entity.type
_entity.pdbx_description
1 polymer ?
#
loop_
_entity_poly.entity_id
_entity_poly.type
_entity_poly.pdbx_seq_one_letter_code
_entity_poly.pdbx_strand_id
1 'polypeptide(L)'
;EHPVTESVTGQDLVEWQFRVAAGEELPLKQDKVPLLGHAVEARLYAEDPEHGFLPSTGKLAALEFHHGDGIRIDTGVEAGGEVSPYYDPMIAKVIAHAPTREKALDRLADTLDRTLVAGPRTNLAFLAGLCRAWDFRAGDFDTGFIDRNLDAMGAVPQKPDPAVIASGVTHLLKREEMRVAARRDPDMPASPWDAADGFQLSGRRDIAMPVVADGKNAHVRVAYGTSGPLVQMDGSAADPAARVIEGDEGAFVLRKGRQTAVRLANFENIDAEHQDGDGTVRAPMHGKVLALLVEKGASVHKGQRVAVVEAMKMEHALVAPGDGIVAEIAAKVGAQVAEGAKLLTITIEEKKED
;
A
#
# COMPACT_ATOMS: atom_id res chain seq x y z
N GLU A 1 10.18 -19.62 7.71
CA GLU A 1 10.69 -18.83 8.85
C GLU A 1 12.03 -19.35 9.40
N HIS A 2 12.72 -20.28 8.73
CA HIS A 2 14.00 -20.83 9.21
C HIS A 2 15.11 -19.80 9.53
N PRO A 3 15.20 -18.60 8.90
CA PRO A 3 16.25 -17.64 9.21
C PRO A 3 16.27 -17.13 10.65
N VAL A 4 15.15 -17.12 11.39
CA VAL A 4 15.20 -16.78 12.83
C VAL A 4 15.97 -17.84 13.63
N THR A 5 15.82 -19.11 13.26
CA THR A 5 16.56 -20.23 13.85
C THR A 5 18.03 -20.13 13.50
N GLU A 6 18.37 -19.84 12.25
CA GLU A 6 19.76 -19.65 11.81
C GLU A 6 20.41 -18.48 12.57
N SER A 7 19.66 -17.39 12.79
CA SER A 7 20.17 -16.20 13.46
C SER A 7 20.54 -16.44 14.93
N VAL A 8 19.85 -17.34 15.63
CA VAL A 8 20.14 -17.65 17.04
C VAL A 8 21.05 -18.87 17.22
N THR A 9 21.07 -19.79 16.25
CA THR A 9 21.92 -20.99 16.30
C THR A 9 23.25 -20.83 15.56
N GLY A 10 23.38 -19.80 14.72
CA GLY A 10 24.55 -19.60 13.85
C GLY A 10 24.78 -20.74 12.86
N GLN A 11 23.75 -21.54 12.57
CA GLN A 11 23.81 -22.65 11.61
C GLN A 11 23.15 -22.23 10.29
N ASP A 12 23.68 -22.71 9.18
CA ASP A 12 23.03 -22.67 7.88
C ASP A 12 22.24 -23.97 7.68
N LEU A 13 20.91 -23.86 7.75
CA LEU A 13 20.03 -25.02 7.66
C LEU A 13 19.95 -25.56 6.23
N VAL A 14 20.13 -24.70 5.23
CA VAL A 14 20.14 -25.11 3.82
C VAL A 14 21.43 -25.88 3.52
N GLU A 15 22.57 -25.45 4.05
CA GLU A 15 23.82 -26.20 3.99
C GLU A 15 23.66 -27.59 4.61
N TRP A 16 23.07 -27.68 5.81
CA TRP A 16 22.86 -28.97 6.48
C TRP A 16 21.92 -29.89 5.69
N GLN A 17 20.90 -29.33 5.04
CA GLN A 17 20.03 -30.11 4.15
C GLN A 17 20.82 -30.75 3.00
N PHE A 18 21.74 -30.02 2.37
CA PHE A 18 22.58 -30.57 1.31
C PHE A 18 23.55 -31.64 1.83
N ARG A 19 24.19 -31.43 2.98
CA ARG A 19 25.10 -32.41 3.59
C ARG A 19 24.39 -33.73 3.91
N VAL A 20 23.24 -33.66 4.57
CA VAL A 20 22.44 -34.84 4.90
C VAL A 20 21.92 -35.52 3.64
N ALA A 21 21.50 -34.76 2.63
CA ALA A 21 21.08 -35.32 1.35
C ALA A 21 22.23 -36.04 0.61
N ALA A 22 23.48 -35.63 0.84
CA ALA A 22 24.68 -36.30 0.33
C ALA A 22 25.13 -37.50 1.18
N GLY A 23 24.41 -37.83 2.26
CA GLY A 23 24.72 -38.96 3.16
C GLY A 23 25.71 -38.64 4.27
N GLU A 24 26.03 -37.36 4.51
CA GLU A 24 26.84 -36.95 5.67
C GLU A 24 26.03 -37.05 6.98
N GLU A 25 26.73 -37.21 8.10
CA GLU A 25 26.14 -37.09 9.43
C GLU A 25 25.89 -35.61 9.81
N LEU A 26 25.05 -35.37 10.82
CA LEU A 26 24.85 -34.02 11.36
C LEU A 26 26.17 -33.47 11.93
N PRO A 27 26.54 -32.23 11.61
CA PRO A 27 27.85 -31.68 12.01
C PRO A 27 27.92 -31.31 13.49
N LEU A 28 26.78 -31.17 14.18
CA LEU A 28 26.71 -30.89 15.62
C LEU A 28 25.81 -31.88 16.35
N LYS A 29 26.20 -32.18 17.60
CA LYS A 29 25.35 -32.88 18.57
C LYS A 29 24.43 -31.89 19.29
N GLN A 30 23.35 -32.38 19.88
CA GLN A 30 22.33 -31.56 20.55
C GLN A 30 22.90 -30.59 21.60
N ASP A 31 23.88 -31.02 22.39
CA ASP A 31 24.52 -30.21 23.44
C ASP A 31 25.47 -29.13 22.90
N LYS A 32 25.74 -29.13 21.59
CA LYS A 32 26.61 -28.18 20.89
C LYS A 32 25.85 -27.16 20.06
N VAL A 33 24.53 -27.29 19.93
CA VAL A 33 23.71 -26.30 19.20
C VAL A 33 23.58 -25.05 20.08
N PRO A 34 24.16 -23.90 19.69
CA PRO A 34 24.08 -22.71 20.51
C PRO A 34 22.70 -22.05 20.38
N LEU A 35 22.33 -21.25 21.36
CA LEU A 35 21.16 -20.37 21.33
C LEU A 35 21.59 -19.00 21.85
N LEU A 36 21.93 -18.10 20.94
CA LEU A 36 22.53 -16.80 21.24
C LEU A 36 21.56 -15.67 20.89
N GLY A 37 21.11 -14.95 21.91
CA GLY A 37 20.23 -13.79 21.74
C GLY A 37 18.81 -14.17 21.31
N HIS A 38 18.20 -13.31 20.51
CA HIS A 38 16.84 -13.43 20.02
C HIS A 38 16.75 -12.91 18.59
N ALA A 39 15.89 -13.52 17.77
CA ALA A 39 15.62 -13.09 16.42
C ALA A 39 14.11 -12.96 16.18
N VAL A 40 13.72 -11.96 15.41
CA VAL A 40 12.34 -11.73 14.97
C VAL A 40 12.34 -11.54 13.46
N GLU A 41 11.39 -12.18 12.77
CA GLU A 41 11.20 -12.08 11.32
C GLU A 41 9.85 -11.43 11.01
N ALA A 42 9.86 -10.46 10.10
CA ALA A 42 8.68 -9.91 9.47
C ALA A 42 8.62 -10.36 8.01
N ARG A 43 7.44 -10.80 7.55
CA ARG A 43 7.17 -11.08 6.14
C ARG A 43 6.53 -9.86 5.51
N LEU A 44 7.33 -9.13 4.73
CA LEU A 44 6.88 -7.97 3.98
C LEU A 44 6.11 -8.44 2.75
N TYR A 45 4.80 -8.21 2.76
CA TYR A 45 3.88 -8.58 1.70
C TYR A 45 3.39 -7.36 0.94
N ALA A 46 3.17 -7.55 -0.36
CA ALA A 46 2.40 -6.65 -1.20
C ALA A 46 0.90 -6.85 -0.94
N GLU A 47 0.43 -6.33 0.19
CA GLU A 47 -0.95 -6.40 0.67
C GLU A 47 -1.38 -5.04 1.18
N ASP A 48 -2.69 -4.77 1.20
CA ASP A 48 -3.26 -3.54 1.74
C ASP A 48 -3.97 -3.81 3.08
N PRO A 49 -3.31 -3.58 4.24
CA PRO A 49 -3.94 -3.76 5.56
C PRO A 49 -5.21 -2.94 5.73
N GLU A 50 -5.29 -1.73 5.18
CA GLU A 50 -6.44 -0.84 5.35
C GLU A 50 -7.70 -1.38 4.66
N HIS A 51 -7.54 -2.25 3.66
CA HIS A 51 -8.64 -2.85 2.91
C HIS A 51 -8.71 -4.37 3.13
N GLY A 52 -8.34 -4.85 4.33
CA GLY A 52 -8.49 -6.26 4.70
C GLY A 52 -7.38 -7.16 4.15
N PHE A 53 -6.15 -6.63 4.06
CA PHE A 53 -4.97 -7.33 3.56
C PHE A 53 -5.13 -7.85 2.13
N LEU A 54 -5.91 -7.16 1.30
CA LEU A 54 -6.05 -7.49 -0.11
C LEU A 54 -4.68 -7.46 -0.79
N PRO A 55 -4.28 -8.51 -1.51
CA PRO A 55 -3.05 -8.51 -2.29
C PRO A 55 -3.02 -7.38 -3.31
N SER A 56 -1.85 -6.76 -3.43
CA SER A 56 -1.57 -5.65 -4.32
C SER A 56 -0.48 -6.05 -5.30
N THR A 57 -0.77 -5.94 -6.59
CA THR A 57 0.15 -6.30 -7.67
C THR A 57 0.65 -5.06 -8.39
N GLY A 58 1.76 -5.19 -9.10
CA GLY A 58 2.28 -4.14 -9.98
C GLY A 58 3.78 -3.95 -9.88
N LYS A 59 4.26 -2.93 -10.59
CA LYS A 59 5.68 -2.61 -10.68
C LYS A 59 6.17 -1.96 -9.39
N LEU A 60 7.30 -2.44 -8.89
CA LEU A 60 8.04 -1.85 -7.78
C LEU A 60 8.78 -0.60 -8.28
N ALA A 61 8.12 0.55 -8.28
CA ALA A 61 8.68 1.83 -8.71
C ALA A 61 9.95 2.20 -7.93
N ALA A 62 10.01 1.83 -6.65
CA ALA A 62 11.22 1.87 -5.85
C ALA A 62 11.19 0.76 -4.79
N LEU A 63 12.35 0.19 -4.52
CA LEU A 63 12.56 -0.79 -3.46
C LEU A 63 13.94 -0.54 -2.84
N GLU A 64 13.97 -0.08 -1.60
CA GLU A 64 15.21 0.13 -0.85
C GLU A 64 15.08 -0.46 0.54
N PHE A 65 16.05 -1.28 0.90
CA PHE A 65 16.12 -1.90 2.21
C PHE A 65 17.18 -1.23 3.08
N HIS A 66 16.91 -1.14 4.39
CA HIS A 66 17.91 -0.67 5.33
C HIS A 66 18.76 -1.83 5.85
N HIS A 67 20.05 -1.84 5.51
CA HIS A 67 21.02 -2.81 6.02
C HIS A 67 21.71 -2.29 7.28
N GLY A 68 22.09 -3.20 8.17
CA GLY A 68 22.79 -2.86 9.41
C GLY A 68 23.20 -4.09 10.20
N ASP A 69 23.91 -3.87 11.30
CA ASP A 69 24.32 -4.94 12.22
C ASP A 69 23.10 -5.68 12.79
N GLY A 70 23.14 -7.01 12.70
CA GLY A 70 22.04 -7.88 13.13
C GLY A 70 20.79 -7.82 12.24
N ILE A 71 20.88 -7.24 11.03
CA ILE A 71 19.78 -7.23 10.05
C ILE A 71 20.12 -8.17 8.89
N ARG A 72 19.21 -9.11 8.60
CA ARG A 72 19.25 -9.97 7.42
C ARG A 72 17.98 -9.77 6.60
N ILE A 73 18.13 -9.74 5.29
CA ILE A 73 17.02 -9.53 4.36
C ILE A 73 17.11 -10.59 3.27
N ASP A 74 16.10 -11.45 3.22
CA ASP A 74 15.96 -12.45 2.17
C ASP A 74 14.85 -11.97 1.24
N THR A 75 15.18 -11.62 0.00
CA THR A 75 14.25 -11.11 -1.01
C THR A 75 14.44 -11.82 -2.34
N GLY A 76 13.33 -11.97 -3.08
CA GLY A 76 13.32 -12.55 -4.43
C GLY A 76 12.97 -11.53 -5.53
N VAL A 77 12.91 -10.25 -5.19
CA VAL A 77 12.53 -9.15 -6.10
C VAL A 77 13.55 -8.01 -6.00
N GLU A 78 13.54 -7.12 -6.99
CA GLU A 78 14.40 -5.95 -7.06
C GLU A 78 13.62 -4.70 -7.53
N ALA A 79 14.20 -3.52 -7.31
CA ALA A 79 13.61 -2.27 -7.79
C ALA A 79 13.42 -2.30 -9.31
N GLY A 80 12.26 -1.85 -9.78
CA GLY A 80 11.85 -1.94 -11.19
C GLY A 80 11.23 -3.27 -11.59
N GLY A 81 11.31 -4.31 -10.75
CA GLY A 81 10.63 -5.59 -10.93
C GLY A 81 9.12 -5.49 -10.73
N GLU A 82 8.42 -6.63 -10.82
CA GLU A 82 6.97 -6.71 -10.73
C GLU A 82 6.51 -7.75 -9.71
N VAL A 83 5.56 -7.38 -8.86
CA VAL A 83 4.78 -8.33 -8.05
C VAL A 83 3.57 -8.76 -8.89
N SER A 84 3.62 -9.97 -9.44
CA SER A 84 2.57 -10.49 -10.32
C SER A 84 1.47 -11.22 -9.53
N PRO A 85 0.24 -11.32 -10.08
CA PRO A 85 -0.86 -12.03 -9.43
C PRO A 85 -0.70 -13.56 -9.42
N TYR A 86 0.32 -14.10 -10.10
CA TYR A 86 0.49 -15.54 -10.30
C TYR A 86 1.25 -16.24 -9.17
N TYR A 87 1.90 -15.49 -8.30
CA TYR A 87 2.75 -16.00 -7.22
C TYR A 87 2.37 -15.36 -5.89
N ASP A 88 2.95 -15.89 -4.80
CA ASP A 88 2.82 -15.33 -3.45
C ASP A 88 3.26 -13.84 -3.42
N PRO A 89 2.58 -12.93 -2.70
CA PRO A 89 2.84 -11.50 -2.77
C PRO A 89 4.02 -11.08 -1.89
N MET A 90 4.82 -12.03 -1.39
CA MET A 90 5.92 -11.75 -0.49
C MET A 90 7.05 -11.05 -1.23
N ILE A 91 7.36 -9.83 -0.79
CA ILE A 91 8.48 -9.02 -1.30
C ILE A 91 9.78 -9.47 -0.62
N ALA A 92 9.75 -9.58 0.70
CA ALA A 92 10.94 -9.92 1.47
C ALA A 92 10.62 -10.52 2.84
N LYS A 93 11.61 -11.19 3.39
CA LYS A 93 11.68 -11.55 4.80
C LYS A 93 12.71 -10.62 5.43
N VAL A 94 12.30 -9.85 6.42
CA VAL A 94 13.16 -8.91 7.15
C VAL A 94 13.39 -9.50 8.53
N ILE A 95 14.64 -9.84 8.83
CA ILE A 95 15.03 -10.50 10.07
C ILE A 95 15.92 -9.57 10.87
N ALA A 96 15.59 -9.40 12.14
CA ALA A 96 16.43 -8.70 13.10
C ALA A 96 16.86 -9.66 14.21
N HIS A 97 18.15 -9.70 14.48
CA HIS A 97 18.77 -10.41 15.59
C HIS A 97 19.38 -9.42 16.58
N ALA A 98 19.28 -9.73 17.88
CA ALA A 98 19.90 -8.94 18.94
C ALA A 98 20.11 -9.78 20.21
N PRO A 99 20.86 -9.28 21.22
CA PRO A 99 21.03 -9.99 22.49
C PRO A 99 19.74 -10.22 23.29
N THR A 100 18.70 -9.41 23.07
CA THR A 100 17.42 -9.46 23.78
C THR A 100 16.27 -9.26 22.80
N ARG A 101 15.09 -9.81 23.11
CA ARG A 101 13.88 -9.69 22.28
C ARG A 101 13.51 -8.23 22.02
N GLU A 102 13.57 -7.38 23.02
CA GLU A 102 13.21 -5.96 22.93
C GLU A 102 14.10 -5.24 21.92
N LYS A 103 15.42 -5.44 22.01
CA LYS A 103 16.39 -4.90 21.05
C LYS A 103 16.20 -5.44 19.64
N ALA A 104 15.80 -6.71 19.48
CA ALA A 104 15.52 -7.28 18.16
C ALA A 104 14.27 -6.62 17.56
N LEU A 105 13.22 -6.41 18.36
CA LEU A 105 12.01 -5.68 17.95
C LEU A 105 12.30 -4.21 17.63
N ASP A 106 13.14 -3.54 18.41
CA ASP A 106 13.55 -2.14 18.13
C ASP A 106 14.32 -2.04 16.82
N ARG A 107 15.27 -2.95 16.58
CA ARG A 107 16.01 -3.05 15.32
C ARG A 107 15.07 -3.30 14.14
N LEU A 108 14.17 -4.28 14.27
CA LEU A 108 13.20 -4.60 13.22
C LEU A 108 12.30 -3.41 12.90
N ALA A 109 11.77 -2.74 13.93
CA ALA A 109 10.89 -1.59 13.76
C ALA A 109 11.59 -0.39 13.10
N ASP A 110 12.86 -0.12 13.41
CA ASP A 110 13.66 0.94 12.77
C ASP A 110 14.01 0.58 11.31
N THR A 111 14.36 -0.68 11.04
CA THR A 111 14.61 -1.15 9.67
C THR A 111 13.35 -1.07 8.81
N LEU A 112 12.19 -1.48 9.32
CA LEU A 112 10.92 -1.37 8.59
C LEU A 112 10.53 0.09 8.32
N ASP A 113 10.71 1.00 9.28
CA ASP A 113 10.43 2.44 9.08
C ASP A 113 11.29 3.08 7.98
N ARG A 114 12.51 2.58 7.79
CA ARG A 114 13.48 3.06 6.80
C ARG A 114 13.43 2.30 5.49
N THR A 115 12.71 1.19 5.45
CA THR A 115 12.47 0.44 4.22
C THR A 115 11.51 1.23 3.35
N LEU A 116 11.79 1.26 2.05
CA LEU A 116 11.02 1.99 1.08
C LEU A 116 10.49 1.00 0.05
N VAL A 117 9.17 0.93 -0.09
CA VAL A 117 8.52 0.18 -1.17
C VAL A 117 7.48 1.07 -1.82
N ALA A 118 7.71 1.45 -3.07
CA ALA A 118 6.80 2.24 -3.87
C ALA A 118 6.21 1.43 -5.03
N GLY A 119 4.92 1.60 -5.29
CA GLY A 119 4.16 0.85 -6.30
C GLY A 119 2.99 0.12 -5.65
N PRO A 120 3.03 -1.23 -5.53
CA PRO A 120 2.03 -1.97 -4.78
C PRO A 120 1.85 -1.47 -3.34
N ARG A 121 0.64 -1.60 -2.79
CA ARG A 121 0.40 -1.45 -1.35
C ARG A 121 1.16 -2.54 -0.60
N THR A 122 1.60 -2.22 0.62
CA THR A 122 2.33 -3.18 1.46
C THR A 122 1.86 -3.15 2.90
N ASN A 123 2.09 -4.26 3.60
CA ASN A 123 1.88 -4.37 5.04
C ASN A 123 3.01 -3.72 5.88
N LEU A 124 3.90 -2.93 5.27
CA LEU A 124 5.11 -2.40 5.91
C LEU A 124 4.82 -1.56 7.16
N ALA A 125 3.92 -0.56 7.03
CA ALA A 125 3.52 0.29 8.15
C ALA A 125 2.88 -0.52 9.30
N PHE A 126 2.06 -1.50 8.94
CA PHE A 126 1.41 -2.40 9.89
C PHE A 126 2.44 -3.22 10.67
N LEU A 127 3.42 -3.83 9.99
CA LEU A 127 4.49 -4.61 10.62
C LEU A 127 5.34 -3.74 11.58
N ALA A 128 5.67 -2.53 11.16
CA ALA A 128 6.42 -1.58 11.99
C ALA A 128 5.62 -1.14 13.22
N GLY A 129 4.30 -0.98 13.09
CA GLY A 129 3.37 -0.75 14.20
C GLY A 129 3.29 -1.94 15.15
N LEU A 130 3.17 -3.16 14.63
CA LEU A 130 3.09 -4.40 15.40
C LEU A 130 4.34 -4.61 16.27
N CYS A 131 5.54 -4.32 15.74
CA CYS A 131 6.79 -4.40 16.52
C CYS A 131 6.83 -3.43 17.71
N ARG A 132 5.99 -2.39 17.70
CA ARG A 132 5.89 -1.37 18.76
C ARG A 132 4.67 -1.57 19.67
N ALA A 133 3.73 -2.44 19.31
CA ALA A 133 2.54 -2.70 20.09
C ALA A 133 2.89 -3.27 21.47
N TRP A 134 2.32 -2.69 22.53
CA TRP A 134 2.64 -3.04 23.91
C TRP A 134 2.42 -4.53 24.19
N ASP A 135 1.23 -5.06 23.89
CA ASP A 135 0.88 -6.46 24.16
C ASP A 135 1.79 -7.44 23.39
N PHE A 136 2.13 -7.11 22.15
CA PHE A 136 3.11 -7.88 21.37
C PHE A 136 4.50 -7.87 22.03
N ARG A 137 4.95 -6.71 22.52
CA ARG A 137 6.23 -6.58 23.24
C ARG A 137 6.22 -7.27 24.61
N ALA A 138 5.09 -7.26 25.30
CA ALA A 138 4.91 -7.96 26.58
C ALA A 138 4.88 -9.49 26.42
N GLY A 139 4.60 -9.99 25.21
CA GLY A 139 4.43 -11.43 24.96
C GLY A 139 3.02 -11.92 25.28
N ASP A 140 2.07 -11.02 25.51
CA ASP A 140 0.68 -11.32 25.83
C ASP A 140 -0.16 -11.34 24.54
N PHE A 141 0.04 -12.38 23.74
CA PHE A 141 -0.68 -12.56 22.48
C PHE A 141 -1.00 -14.03 22.21
N ASP A 142 -2.04 -14.24 21.41
CA ASP A 142 -2.44 -15.53 20.87
C ASP A 142 -2.70 -15.41 19.36
N THR A 143 -3.16 -16.49 18.74
CA THR A 143 -3.37 -16.53 17.29
C THR A 143 -4.50 -15.63 16.79
N GLY A 144 -5.38 -15.12 17.65
CA GLY A 144 -6.40 -14.14 17.31
C GLY A 144 -6.03 -12.70 17.68
N PHE A 145 -4.78 -12.44 18.10
CA PHE A 145 -4.34 -11.12 18.55
C PHE A 145 -4.50 -10.03 17.48
N ILE A 146 -4.10 -10.32 16.24
CA ILE A 146 -4.19 -9.34 15.14
C ILE A 146 -5.64 -8.96 14.85
N ASP A 147 -6.54 -9.95 14.71
CA ASP A 147 -7.96 -9.72 14.41
C ASP A 147 -8.65 -8.82 15.44
N ARG A 148 -8.25 -8.92 16.71
CA ARG A 148 -8.78 -8.09 17.80
C ARG A 148 -8.23 -6.67 17.82
N ASN A 149 -7.13 -6.40 17.12
CA ASN A 149 -6.37 -5.16 17.24
C ASN A 149 -6.16 -4.42 15.90
N LEU A 150 -6.90 -4.77 14.85
CA LEU A 150 -6.77 -4.16 13.51
C LEU A 150 -6.82 -2.63 13.55
N ASP A 151 -7.81 -2.05 14.23
CA ASP A 151 -7.95 -0.59 14.39
C ASP A 151 -6.72 0.03 15.06
N ALA A 152 -6.31 -0.53 16.20
CA ALA A 152 -5.19 -0.03 17.00
C ALA A 152 -3.85 -0.13 16.25
N MET A 153 -3.73 -1.08 15.32
CA MET A 153 -2.55 -1.27 14.48
C MET A 153 -2.60 -0.48 13.16
N GLY A 154 -3.69 0.27 12.93
CA GLY A 154 -3.85 1.07 11.72
C GLY A 154 -4.16 0.24 10.46
N ALA A 155 -4.63 -0.99 10.61
CA ALA A 155 -5.07 -1.86 9.51
C ALA A 155 -6.56 -1.63 9.15
N VAL A 156 -6.97 -0.36 9.13
CA VAL A 156 -8.31 0.09 8.74
C VAL A 156 -8.21 1.38 7.94
N PRO A 157 -9.18 1.71 7.06
CA PRO A 157 -9.08 2.87 6.18
C PRO A 157 -8.80 4.16 6.95
N GLN A 158 -7.66 4.78 6.67
CA GLN A 158 -7.25 6.03 7.28
C GLN A 158 -7.38 7.19 6.31
N LYS A 159 -7.74 8.36 6.83
CA LYS A 159 -7.69 9.58 6.02
C LYS A 159 -6.25 9.83 5.57
N PRO A 160 -6.03 10.19 4.29
CA PRO A 160 -4.72 10.65 3.84
C PRO A 160 -4.22 11.84 4.68
N ASP A 161 -2.92 11.86 4.97
CA ASP A 161 -2.30 12.97 5.71
C ASP A 161 -2.19 14.20 4.78
N PRO A 162 -2.77 15.36 5.15
CA PRO A 162 -2.72 16.57 4.31
C PRO A 162 -1.30 17.01 3.95
N ALA A 163 -0.32 16.82 4.85
CA ALA A 163 1.07 17.16 4.58
C ALA A 163 1.71 16.23 3.53
N VAL A 164 1.32 14.95 3.53
CA VAL A 164 1.76 13.94 2.55
C VAL A 164 1.20 14.28 1.17
N ILE A 165 -0.08 14.65 1.08
CA ILE A 165 -0.67 15.10 -0.18
C ILE A 165 0.03 16.37 -0.70
N ALA A 166 0.26 17.36 0.18
CA ALA A 166 0.98 18.58 -0.18
C ALA A 166 2.41 18.29 -0.71
N SER A 167 3.13 17.33 -0.13
CA SER A 167 4.44 16.89 -0.63
C SER A 167 4.37 16.30 -2.05
N GLY A 168 3.40 15.41 -2.30
CA GLY A 168 3.19 14.81 -3.63
C GLY A 168 2.89 15.86 -4.68
N VAL A 169 1.97 16.78 -4.38
CA VAL A 169 1.60 17.86 -5.30
C VAL A 169 2.76 18.82 -5.56
N THR A 170 3.50 19.20 -4.51
CA THR A 170 4.69 20.07 -4.66
C THR A 170 5.69 19.47 -5.64
N HIS A 171 5.92 18.16 -5.53
CA HIS A 171 6.78 17.42 -6.46
C HIS A 171 6.21 17.43 -7.89
N LEU A 172 4.92 17.16 -8.06
CA LEU A 172 4.27 17.13 -9.38
C LEU A 172 4.30 18.49 -10.09
N LEU A 173 4.08 19.60 -9.37
CA LEU A 173 4.18 20.95 -9.94
C LEU A 173 5.61 21.26 -10.38
N LYS A 174 6.61 20.89 -9.58
CA LYS A 174 8.01 21.07 -9.92
C LYS A 174 8.42 20.21 -11.14
N ARG A 175 7.91 18.98 -11.23
CA ARG A 175 8.11 18.12 -12.41
C ARG A 175 7.55 18.78 -13.67
N GLU A 176 6.35 19.34 -13.57
CA GLU A 176 5.71 20.01 -14.69
C GLU A 176 6.47 21.26 -15.14
N GLU A 177 6.94 22.08 -14.20
CA GLU A 177 7.81 23.23 -14.48
C GLU A 177 9.08 22.81 -15.24
N MET A 178 9.76 21.74 -14.79
CA MET A 178 10.94 21.20 -15.47
C MET A 178 10.60 20.66 -16.88
N ARG A 179 9.46 19.99 -17.03
CA ARG A 179 9.00 19.44 -18.32
C ARG A 179 8.75 20.55 -19.35
N VAL A 180 8.09 21.63 -18.93
CA VAL A 180 7.83 22.80 -19.79
C VAL A 180 9.15 23.49 -20.15
N ALA A 181 10.03 23.71 -19.16
CA ALA A 181 11.34 24.29 -19.40
C ALA A 181 12.19 23.47 -20.39
N ALA A 182 12.13 22.14 -20.33
CA ALA A 182 12.87 21.25 -21.21
C ALA A 182 12.34 21.21 -22.67
N ARG A 183 11.07 21.57 -22.88
CA ARG A 183 10.47 21.65 -24.24
C ARG A 183 10.80 22.94 -24.96
N ARG A 184 11.28 23.95 -24.24
CA ARG A 184 11.55 25.26 -24.79
C ARG A 184 12.68 25.18 -25.81
N ASP A 185 12.39 25.64 -27.02
CA ASP A 185 13.40 25.85 -28.05
C ASP A 185 14.33 26.99 -27.61
N PRO A 186 15.65 26.74 -27.42
CA PRO A 186 16.59 27.76 -26.99
C PRO A 186 16.76 28.89 -28.01
N ASP A 187 16.43 28.66 -29.29
CA ASP A 187 16.53 29.66 -30.35
C ASP A 187 15.27 30.54 -30.44
N MET A 188 14.21 30.21 -29.69
CA MET A 188 12.96 30.98 -29.64
C MET A 188 12.85 31.84 -28.37
N PRO A 189 12.24 33.04 -28.45
CA PRO A 189 11.91 33.84 -27.28
C PRO A 189 11.05 33.07 -26.28
N ALA A 190 11.20 33.36 -24.98
CA ALA A 190 10.36 32.75 -23.95
C ALA A 190 8.88 33.04 -24.23
N SER A 191 8.05 32.00 -24.29
CA SER A 191 6.60 32.17 -24.36
C SER A 191 6.04 32.45 -22.96
N PRO A 192 5.16 33.44 -22.78
CA PRO A 192 4.46 33.62 -21.51
C PRO A 192 3.56 32.43 -21.16
N TRP A 193 3.19 31.60 -22.15
CA TRP A 193 2.41 30.38 -21.96
C TRP A 193 3.22 29.21 -21.38
N ASP A 194 4.55 29.33 -21.34
CA ASP A 194 5.45 28.36 -20.70
C ASP A 194 5.69 28.69 -19.21
N ALA A 195 5.12 29.79 -18.70
CA ALA A 195 5.28 30.18 -17.31
C ALA A 195 4.42 29.29 -16.39
N ALA A 196 5.08 28.53 -15.52
CA ALA A 196 4.43 27.72 -14.47
C ALA A 196 4.10 28.55 -13.20
N ASP A 197 3.66 29.80 -13.38
CA ASP A 197 3.56 30.79 -12.31
C ASP A 197 2.12 31.05 -11.82
N GLY A 198 1.16 30.29 -12.33
CA GLY A 198 -0.26 30.39 -11.97
C GLY A 198 -0.86 31.75 -12.30
N PHE A 199 -0.50 32.33 -13.47
CA PHE A 199 -0.93 33.66 -13.91
C PHE A 199 -2.42 33.94 -13.63
N GLN A 200 -2.68 35.07 -12.98
CA GLN A 200 -4.01 35.63 -12.77
C GLN A 200 -3.97 37.14 -13.05
N LEU A 201 -5.04 37.67 -13.65
CA LEU A 201 -5.10 39.08 -14.06
C LEU A 201 -5.07 40.06 -12.87
N SER A 202 -5.55 39.63 -11.70
CA SER A 202 -5.58 40.45 -10.49
C SER A 202 -5.66 39.59 -9.22
N GLY A 203 -5.21 40.14 -8.09
CA GLY A 203 -5.27 39.47 -6.79
C GLY A 203 -4.01 38.70 -6.44
N ARG A 204 -4.06 38.00 -5.30
CA ARG A 204 -3.03 37.02 -4.94
C ARG A 204 -3.25 35.78 -5.78
N ARG A 205 -2.18 35.26 -6.39
CA ARG A 205 -2.17 34.00 -7.13
C ARG A 205 -2.32 32.85 -6.16
N ASP A 206 -3.57 32.55 -5.82
CA ASP A 206 -3.96 31.54 -4.86
C ASP A 206 -5.11 30.73 -5.49
N ILE A 207 -4.83 29.47 -5.82
CA ILE A 207 -5.78 28.59 -6.50
C ILE A 207 -6.09 27.35 -5.67
N ALA A 208 -7.34 26.92 -5.71
CA ALA A 208 -7.72 25.58 -5.30
C ALA A 208 -7.51 24.64 -6.49
N MET A 209 -6.55 23.74 -6.38
CA MET A 209 -6.22 22.77 -7.41
C MET A 209 -6.83 21.40 -7.04
N PRO A 210 -7.63 20.78 -7.91
CA PRO A 210 -8.14 19.45 -7.67
C PRO A 210 -7.04 18.40 -7.87
N VAL A 211 -7.00 17.44 -6.98
CA VAL A 211 -6.04 16.33 -6.96
C VAL A 211 -6.77 15.05 -6.60
N VAL A 212 -6.14 13.92 -6.89
CA VAL A 212 -6.62 12.60 -6.46
C VAL A 212 -5.57 12.00 -5.54
N ALA A 213 -5.99 11.67 -4.32
CA ALA A 213 -5.18 11.01 -3.32
C ALA A 213 -5.80 9.66 -2.98
N ASP A 214 -5.08 8.57 -3.21
CA ASP A 214 -5.57 7.19 -3.01
C ASP A 214 -6.94 6.95 -3.68
N GLY A 215 -7.09 7.42 -4.92
CA GLY A 215 -8.33 7.32 -5.69
C GLY A 215 -9.43 8.30 -5.28
N LYS A 216 -9.28 9.05 -4.19
CA LYS A 216 -10.28 10.00 -3.69
C LYS A 216 -9.97 11.43 -4.14
N ASN A 217 -11.00 12.12 -4.59
CA ASN A 217 -10.89 13.53 -4.96
C ASN A 217 -10.61 14.40 -3.72
N ALA A 218 -9.65 15.30 -3.85
CA ALA A 218 -9.30 16.29 -2.85
C ALA A 218 -8.95 17.62 -3.53
N HIS A 219 -8.82 18.67 -2.73
CA HIS A 219 -8.39 19.99 -3.19
C HIS A 219 -7.21 20.46 -2.36
N VAL A 220 -6.20 21.00 -3.03
CA VAL A 220 -5.05 21.64 -2.40
C VAL A 220 -5.01 23.10 -2.78
N ARG A 221 -4.59 23.94 -1.84
CA ARG A 221 -4.34 25.35 -2.09
C ARG A 221 -2.93 25.53 -2.62
N VAL A 222 -2.76 26.23 -3.73
CA VAL A 222 -1.45 26.57 -4.30
C VAL A 222 -1.32 28.08 -4.37
N ALA A 223 -0.40 28.63 -3.57
CA ALA A 223 -0.07 30.04 -3.58
C ALA A 223 1.25 30.28 -4.33
N TYR A 224 1.21 31.08 -5.40
CA TYR A 224 2.39 31.35 -6.24
C TYR A 224 3.12 32.61 -5.79
N GLY A 225 4.23 32.40 -5.06
CA GLY A 225 5.13 33.44 -4.60
C GLY A 225 6.31 33.69 -5.54
N THR A 226 7.22 34.57 -5.14
CA THR A 226 8.48 34.82 -5.86
C THR A 226 9.44 33.64 -5.82
N SER A 227 9.26 32.71 -4.88
CA SER A 227 10.07 31.50 -4.71
C SER A 227 9.43 30.25 -5.33
N GLY A 228 8.36 30.42 -6.13
CA GLY A 228 7.60 29.31 -6.71
C GLY A 228 6.30 28.97 -5.95
N PRO A 229 5.66 27.84 -6.30
CA PRO A 229 4.40 27.42 -5.70
C PRO A 229 4.58 26.92 -4.27
N LEU A 230 3.73 27.43 -3.37
CA LEU A 230 3.57 26.93 -2.01
C LEU A 230 2.26 26.14 -1.93
N VAL A 231 2.36 24.83 -1.73
CA VAL A 231 1.21 23.93 -1.64
C VAL A 231 0.81 23.73 -0.19
N GLN A 232 -0.49 23.86 0.09
CA GLN A 232 -1.08 23.57 1.39
C GLN A 232 -2.36 22.76 1.24
N MET A 233 -2.60 21.82 2.16
CA MET A 233 -3.87 21.13 2.30
C MET A 233 -4.28 21.18 3.77
N ASP A 234 -5.51 21.62 4.06
CA ASP A 234 -6.04 21.75 5.42
C ASP A 234 -5.07 22.46 6.39
N GLY A 235 -4.37 23.49 5.90
CA GLY A 235 -3.39 24.27 6.67
C GLY A 235 -2.00 23.63 6.81
N SER A 236 -1.80 22.41 6.30
CA SER A 236 -0.52 21.70 6.33
C SER A 236 0.26 21.91 5.04
N ALA A 237 1.56 22.18 5.16
CA ALA A 237 2.51 22.25 4.04
C ALA A 237 3.18 20.88 3.80
N ALA A 238 3.98 20.79 2.73
CA ALA A 238 4.77 19.61 2.44
C ALA A 238 5.65 19.17 3.63
N ASP A 239 5.57 17.88 3.99
CA ASP A 239 6.40 17.28 5.03
C ASP A 239 7.80 16.97 4.49
N PRO A 240 8.88 17.56 5.03
CA PRO A 240 10.26 17.27 4.61
C PRO A 240 10.71 15.84 4.97
N ALA A 241 10.03 15.16 5.89
CA ALA A 241 10.31 13.77 6.22
C ALA A 241 9.69 12.78 5.21
N ALA A 242 8.71 13.22 4.40
CA ALA A 242 8.11 12.36 3.39
C ALA A 242 9.10 12.09 2.24
N ARG A 243 9.02 10.89 1.67
CA ARG A 243 9.76 10.51 0.46
C ARG A 243 8.78 10.48 -0.70
N VAL A 244 9.11 11.20 -1.78
CA VAL A 244 8.27 11.21 -2.98
C VAL A 244 8.98 10.42 -4.07
N ILE A 245 8.32 9.39 -4.58
CA ILE A 245 8.78 8.53 -5.66
C ILE A 245 7.88 8.76 -6.86
N GLU A 246 8.48 8.91 -8.03
CA GLU A 246 7.74 9.09 -9.27
C GLU A 246 6.98 7.80 -9.64
N GLY A 247 5.73 7.97 -10.04
CA GLY A 247 4.89 6.90 -10.57
C GLY A 247 4.35 7.27 -11.95
N ASP A 248 3.83 6.28 -12.68
CA ASP A 248 3.40 6.45 -14.07
C ASP A 248 2.28 7.50 -14.21
N GLU A 249 1.29 7.49 -13.31
CA GLU A 249 0.15 8.42 -13.32
C GLU A 249 0.30 9.62 -12.37
N GLY A 250 1.40 9.71 -11.63
CA GLY A 250 1.54 10.68 -10.54
C GLY A 250 2.80 10.45 -9.70
N ALA A 251 2.63 10.43 -8.39
CA ALA A 251 3.69 10.18 -7.44
C ALA A 251 3.20 9.34 -6.26
N PHE A 252 4.07 8.48 -5.74
CA PHE A 252 3.89 7.79 -4.47
C PHE A 252 4.59 8.58 -3.38
N VAL A 253 3.86 8.97 -2.33
CA VAL A 253 4.42 9.67 -1.18
C VAL A 253 4.44 8.72 0.00
N LEU A 254 5.64 8.46 0.53
CA LEU A 254 5.87 7.53 1.63
C LEU A 254 6.21 8.27 2.91
N ARG A 255 5.56 7.85 4.00
CA ARG A 255 5.80 8.36 5.34
C ARG A 255 5.58 7.26 6.38
N LYS A 256 6.62 6.96 7.16
CA LYS A 256 6.60 5.91 8.20
C LYS A 256 6.06 4.57 7.68
N GLY A 257 6.55 4.14 6.51
CA GLY A 257 6.14 2.90 5.85
C GLY A 257 4.75 2.91 5.20
N ARG A 258 3.93 3.97 5.39
CA ARG A 258 2.64 4.12 4.70
C ARG A 258 2.84 4.86 3.38
N GLN A 259 2.27 4.34 2.31
CA GLN A 259 2.24 4.96 0.99
C GLN A 259 0.93 5.74 0.80
N THR A 260 0.97 6.85 0.08
CA THR A 260 -0.20 7.55 -0.48
C THR A 260 0.09 7.88 -1.95
N ALA A 261 -0.75 7.40 -2.86
CA ALA A 261 -0.67 7.73 -4.27
C ALA A 261 -1.33 9.10 -4.50
N VAL A 262 -0.61 10.02 -5.13
CA VAL A 262 -1.06 11.39 -5.39
C VAL A 262 -0.90 11.67 -6.87
N ARG A 263 -1.97 12.16 -7.52
CA ARG A 263 -1.93 12.67 -8.89
C ARG A 263 -2.73 13.95 -9.03
N LEU A 264 -2.38 14.76 -10.02
CA LEU A 264 -3.22 15.90 -10.41
C LEU A 264 -4.52 15.36 -11.03
N ALA A 265 -5.65 16.02 -10.79
CA ALA A 265 -6.89 15.65 -11.46
C ALA A 265 -6.73 15.90 -12.97
N ASN A 266 -7.04 14.89 -13.79
CA ASN A 266 -7.09 15.05 -15.24
C ASN A 266 -8.51 15.47 -15.63
N PHE A 267 -8.66 16.68 -16.17
CA PHE A 267 -9.96 17.20 -16.61
C PHE A 267 -10.42 16.61 -17.96
N GLU A 268 -9.55 15.91 -18.69
CA GLU A 268 -9.91 15.21 -19.93
C GLU A 268 -10.60 13.87 -19.66
N ASN A 269 -10.39 13.29 -18.46
CA ASN A 269 -10.98 12.04 -17.99
C ASN A 269 -11.92 12.27 -16.80
N ILE A 270 -12.83 13.25 -16.89
CA ILE A 270 -13.99 13.28 -16.00
C ILE A 270 -14.92 12.14 -16.45
N ASP A 271 -14.54 10.90 -16.13
CA ASP A 271 -15.48 9.80 -16.13
C ASP A 271 -16.50 10.11 -15.03
N ALA A 272 -17.74 10.29 -15.44
CA ALA A 272 -18.90 10.45 -14.57
C ALA A 272 -19.18 9.22 -13.68
N GLU A 273 -18.25 8.26 -13.55
CA GLU A 273 -18.47 6.93 -12.99
C GLU A 273 -17.94 6.71 -11.55
N HIS A 274 -17.41 7.72 -10.87
CA HIS A 274 -17.11 7.61 -9.43
C HIS A 274 -17.94 8.59 -8.62
N GLN A 275 -19.26 8.38 -8.66
CA GLN A 275 -20.10 8.65 -7.50
C GLN A 275 -19.97 7.45 -6.56
N ASP A 276 -19.29 7.65 -5.43
CA ASP A 276 -19.44 6.78 -4.26
C ASP A 276 -20.95 6.72 -3.92
N GLY A 277 -21.64 5.66 -4.37
CA GLY A 277 -23.10 5.55 -4.24
C GLY A 277 -23.82 4.70 -5.29
N ASP A 278 -23.21 4.35 -6.42
CA ASP A 278 -23.93 3.68 -7.53
C ASP A 278 -24.27 2.18 -7.29
N GLY A 279 -24.09 1.67 -6.07
CA GLY A 279 -24.43 0.29 -5.69
C GLY A 279 -23.75 -0.82 -6.50
N THR A 280 -22.73 -0.50 -7.29
CA THR A 280 -21.96 -1.47 -8.06
C THR A 280 -20.92 -2.16 -7.19
N VAL A 281 -20.98 -3.49 -7.13
CA VAL A 281 -19.97 -4.34 -6.47
C VAL A 281 -18.97 -4.80 -7.51
N ARG A 282 -17.71 -4.41 -7.34
CA ARG A 282 -16.59 -4.71 -8.23
C ARG A 282 -15.66 -5.73 -7.59
N ALA A 283 -14.92 -6.46 -8.43
CA ALA A 283 -13.85 -7.34 -7.98
C ALA A 283 -12.76 -6.47 -7.35
N PRO A 284 -12.43 -6.66 -6.05
CA PRO A 284 -11.43 -5.83 -5.39
C PRO A 284 -10.00 -6.15 -5.85
N MET A 285 -9.82 -7.25 -6.57
CA MET A 285 -8.54 -7.76 -7.01
C MET A 285 -8.72 -8.74 -8.18
N HIS A 286 -7.62 -9.05 -8.86
CA HIS A 286 -7.57 -10.11 -9.86
C HIS A 286 -7.81 -11.46 -9.19
N GLY A 287 -8.77 -12.23 -9.68
CA GLY A 287 -9.14 -13.49 -9.05
C GLY A 287 -10.16 -14.29 -9.83
N LYS A 288 -10.62 -15.39 -9.22
CA LYS A 288 -11.66 -16.26 -9.76
C LYS A 288 -12.92 -16.14 -8.91
N VAL A 289 -14.07 -15.94 -9.53
CA VAL A 289 -15.35 -15.91 -8.81
C VAL A 289 -15.68 -17.33 -8.33
N LEU A 290 -15.62 -17.59 -7.02
CA LEU A 290 -15.97 -18.88 -6.43
C LEU A 290 -17.48 -19.05 -6.26
N ALA A 291 -18.16 -17.99 -5.85
CA ALA A 291 -19.59 -18.02 -5.59
C ALA A 291 -20.25 -16.67 -5.85
N LEU A 292 -21.48 -16.73 -6.33
CA LEU A 292 -22.44 -15.62 -6.29
C LEU A 292 -23.54 -16.06 -5.33
N LEU A 293 -23.69 -15.33 -4.22
CA LEU A 293 -24.56 -15.72 -3.10
C LEU A 293 -25.97 -15.12 -3.21
N VAL A 294 -26.22 -14.37 -4.28
CA VAL A 294 -27.48 -13.68 -4.56
C VAL A 294 -27.87 -13.85 -6.01
N GLU A 295 -29.16 -13.76 -6.28
CA GLU A 295 -29.74 -13.82 -7.62
C GLU A 295 -30.24 -12.44 -8.06
N LYS A 296 -30.39 -12.24 -9.38
CA LYS A 296 -30.99 -11.02 -9.92
C LYS A 296 -32.41 -10.86 -9.37
N GLY A 297 -32.72 -9.68 -8.82
CA GLY A 297 -34.00 -9.35 -8.19
C GLY A 297 -34.07 -9.67 -6.69
N ALA A 298 -33.02 -10.25 -6.08
CA ALA A 298 -32.97 -10.48 -4.65
C ALA A 298 -32.82 -9.16 -3.87
N SER A 299 -33.53 -9.04 -2.75
CA SER A 299 -33.31 -7.97 -1.78
C SER A 299 -32.09 -8.31 -0.91
N VAL A 300 -31.23 -7.32 -0.67
CA VAL A 300 -30.01 -7.43 0.12
C VAL A 300 -29.95 -6.31 1.16
N HIS A 301 -29.34 -6.61 2.31
CA HIS A 301 -29.06 -5.62 3.34
C HIS A 301 -27.58 -5.21 3.33
N LYS A 302 -27.27 -4.00 3.79
CA LYS A 302 -25.90 -3.50 3.92
C LYS A 302 -25.04 -4.48 4.73
N GLY A 303 -23.89 -4.86 4.19
CA GLY A 303 -22.98 -5.82 4.81
C GLY A 303 -23.32 -7.30 4.55
N GLN A 304 -24.43 -7.60 3.89
CA GLN A 304 -24.76 -8.97 3.46
C GLN A 304 -23.75 -9.45 2.42
N ARG A 305 -23.25 -10.68 2.57
CA ARG A 305 -22.35 -11.30 1.59
C ARG A 305 -23.09 -11.57 0.29
N VAL A 306 -22.52 -11.11 -0.83
CA VAL A 306 -23.13 -11.20 -2.16
C VAL A 306 -22.30 -12.01 -3.16
N ALA A 307 -20.98 -12.09 -2.96
CA ALA A 307 -20.09 -12.88 -3.80
C ALA A 307 -18.84 -13.33 -3.03
N VAL A 308 -18.14 -14.32 -3.55
CA VAL A 308 -16.83 -14.76 -3.04
C VAL A 308 -15.86 -14.84 -4.22
N VAL A 309 -14.71 -14.18 -4.07
CA VAL A 309 -13.62 -14.23 -5.05
C VAL A 309 -12.44 -14.94 -4.41
N GLU A 310 -11.86 -15.92 -5.11
CA GLU A 310 -10.59 -16.53 -4.76
C GLU A 310 -9.47 -15.79 -5.48
N ALA A 311 -8.49 -15.36 -4.71
CA ALA A 311 -7.22 -14.95 -5.24
C ALA A 311 -6.15 -15.49 -4.32
N MET A 312 -5.05 -16.00 -4.91
CA MET A 312 -3.88 -16.40 -4.13
C MET A 312 -4.19 -17.46 -3.04
N LYS A 313 -5.13 -18.38 -3.35
CA LYS A 313 -5.65 -19.44 -2.45
C LYS A 313 -6.38 -18.92 -1.20
N MET A 314 -6.76 -17.64 -1.20
CA MET A 314 -7.52 -16.99 -0.15
C MET A 314 -8.90 -16.56 -0.68
N GLU A 315 -9.95 -16.90 0.07
CA GLU A 315 -11.32 -16.53 -0.24
C GLU A 315 -11.65 -15.16 0.33
N HIS A 316 -12.12 -14.25 -0.52
CA HIS A 316 -12.54 -12.91 -0.14
C HIS A 316 -14.04 -12.75 -0.36
N ALA A 317 -14.78 -12.59 0.74
CA ALA A 317 -16.21 -12.35 0.70
C ALA A 317 -16.50 -10.88 0.39
N LEU A 318 -17.27 -10.63 -0.65
CA LEU A 318 -17.75 -9.31 -1.03
C LEU A 318 -19.12 -9.07 -0.43
N VAL A 319 -19.34 -7.86 0.08
CA VAL A 319 -20.56 -7.47 0.80
C VAL A 319 -21.31 -6.36 0.06
N ALA A 320 -22.63 -6.30 0.27
CA ALA A 320 -23.47 -5.23 -0.26
C ALA A 320 -23.13 -3.87 0.38
N PRO A 321 -22.95 -2.79 -0.40
CA PRO A 321 -22.60 -1.47 0.12
C PRO A 321 -23.77 -0.75 0.82
N GLY A 322 -25.01 -1.17 0.55
CA GLY A 322 -26.24 -0.60 1.08
C GLY A 322 -27.41 -1.59 1.01
N ASP A 323 -28.54 -1.20 1.60
CA ASP A 323 -29.82 -1.93 1.45
C ASP A 323 -30.36 -1.69 0.03
N GLY A 324 -30.85 -2.73 -0.65
CA GLY A 324 -31.35 -2.57 -2.01
C GLY A 324 -31.73 -3.87 -2.71
N ILE A 325 -31.88 -3.80 -4.04
CA ILE A 325 -32.26 -4.94 -4.90
C ILE A 325 -31.16 -5.18 -5.94
N VAL A 326 -30.75 -6.44 -6.12
CA VAL A 326 -29.76 -6.82 -7.14
C VAL A 326 -30.34 -6.60 -8.55
N ALA A 327 -29.88 -5.56 -9.23
CA ALA A 327 -30.35 -5.18 -10.55
C ALA A 327 -29.73 -6.04 -11.67
N GLU A 328 -28.44 -6.36 -11.53
CA GLU A 328 -27.67 -7.05 -12.56
C GLU A 328 -26.57 -7.91 -11.93
N ILE A 329 -26.31 -9.08 -12.53
CA ILE A 329 -25.14 -9.91 -12.24
C ILE A 329 -24.34 -10.02 -13.54
N ALA A 330 -23.15 -9.43 -13.56
CA ALA A 330 -22.27 -9.33 -14.73
C ALA A 330 -21.23 -10.46 -14.79
N ALA A 331 -20.88 -11.06 -13.66
CA ALA A 331 -19.92 -12.16 -13.58
C ALA A 331 -20.57 -13.55 -13.53
N LYS A 332 -19.80 -14.60 -13.84
CA LYS A 332 -20.21 -16.00 -13.71
C LYS A 332 -19.32 -16.72 -12.70
N VAL A 333 -19.90 -17.67 -11.96
CA VAL A 333 -19.12 -18.58 -11.10
C VAL A 333 -18.10 -19.33 -11.96
N GLY A 334 -16.86 -19.37 -11.48
CA GLY A 334 -15.71 -19.95 -12.15
C GLY A 334 -14.97 -19.02 -13.11
N ALA A 335 -15.49 -17.82 -13.39
CA ALA A 335 -14.83 -16.86 -14.29
C ALA A 335 -13.63 -16.18 -13.63
N GLN A 336 -12.57 -15.97 -14.42
CA GLN A 336 -11.45 -15.11 -14.03
C GLN A 336 -11.86 -13.65 -14.24
N VAL A 337 -11.62 -12.81 -13.23
CA VAL A 337 -11.95 -11.38 -13.23
C VAL A 337 -10.69 -10.57 -12.92
N ALA A 338 -10.57 -9.42 -13.56
CA ALA A 338 -9.53 -8.44 -13.25
C ALA A 338 -9.95 -7.56 -12.08
N GLU A 339 -8.97 -6.88 -11.46
CA GLU A 339 -9.27 -5.84 -10.47
C GLU A 339 -10.17 -4.74 -11.07
N GLY A 340 -11.16 -4.29 -10.30
CA GLY A 340 -12.14 -3.29 -10.74
C GLY A 340 -13.25 -3.83 -11.66
N ALA A 341 -13.18 -5.10 -12.09
CA ALA A 341 -14.20 -5.70 -12.94
C ALA A 341 -15.56 -5.74 -12.23
N LYS A 342 -16.61 -5.28 -12.92
CA LYS A 342 -17.98 -5.26 -12.38
C LYS A 342 -18.49 -6.70 -12.17
N LEU A 343 -18.94 -7.01 -10.95
CA LEU A 343 -19.50 -8.32 -10.61
C LEU A 343 -21.02 -8.30 -10.59
N LEU A 344 -21.61 -7.33 -9.89
CA LEU A 344 -23.05 -7.12 -9.80
C LEU A 344 -23.39 -5.66 -9.49
N THR A 345 -24.62 -5.26 -9.78
CA THR A 345 -25.17 -3.93 -9.47
C THR A 345 -26.33 -4.07 -8.52
N ILE A 346 -26.37 -3.27 -7.46
CA ILE A 346 -27.48 -3.16 -6.52
C ILE A 346 -28.12 -1.80 -6.70
N THR A 347 -29.41 -1.74 -6.97
CA THR A 347 -30.18 -0.50 -6.87
C THR A 347 -30.40 -0.23 -5.38
N ILE A 348 -29.69 0.75 -4.84
CA ILE A 348 -29.80 1.14 -3.43
C ILE A 348 -31.13 1.86 -3.22
N GLU A 349 -31.89 1.46 -2.20
CA GLU A 349 -33.07 2.19 -1.78
C GLU A 349 -32.62 3.41 -0.95
N GLU A 350 -32.82 4.62 -1.47
CA GLU A 350 -32.61 5.83 -0.68
C GLU A 350 -33.58 5.85 0.50
N LYS A 351 -33.04 5.83 1.74
CA LYS A 351 -33.83 6.21 2.91
C LYS A 351 -34.27 7.66 2.71
N LYS A 352 -35.57 7.88 2.54
CA LYS A 352 -36.18 9.18 2.82
C LYS A 352 -35.83 9.54 4.26
N GLU A 353 -34.96 10.52 4.45
CA GLU A 353 -34.85 11.24 5.71
C GLU A 353 -36.16 12.02 5.88
N ASP A 354 -36.96 11.63 6.87
CA ASP A 354 -38.11 12.41 7.37
C ASP A 354 -37.64 13.55 8.29
#